data_AF-A0A944UM55-F1
#
_entry.id   AF-A0A944UM55-F1
#
_cell.length_a   1.000
_cell.length_b   1.000
_cell.length_c   1.000
_cell.angle_alpha   90.00
_cell.angle_beta   90.00
_cell.angle_gamma   90.00
#
_symmetry.space_group_name_H-M   'P 1'
#
loop_
_entity.id
_entity.type
_entity.pdbx_description
1 polymer ?
#
loop_
_entity_poly.entity_id
_entity_poly.type
_entity_poly.pdbx_seq_one_letter_code
_entity_poly.pdbx_strand_id
1 'polypeptide(L)' 'MQKIKWGIIGPGSIATGFAHSVEHCQNSELTGVFGRTKEKANDFAK' A
#
# COMPACT_ATOMS: atom_id res chain seq x y z
N MET A 1 17.94 -11.20 1.37
CA MET A 1 17.87 -9.96 0.58
C MET A 1 17.02 -8.96 1.36
N GLN A 2 17.36 -7.68 1.43
CA GLN A 2 16.52 -6.68 2.12
C GLN A 2 15.32 -6.32 1.24
N LYS A 3 14.11 -6.34 1.81
CA LYS A 3 12.89 -5.94 1.09
C LYS A 3 12.82 -4.41 0.94
N ILE A 4 12.34 -3.94 -0.19
CA ILE A 4 12.00 -2.53 -0.43
C ILE A 4 10.70 -2.23 0.31
N LYS A 5 10.72 -1.20 1.16
CA LYS A 5 9.56 -0.75 1.92
C LYS A 5 8.81 0.33 1.14
N TRP A 6 7.54 0.09 0.89
CA TRP A 6 6.67 0.99 0.14
C TRP A 6 5.71 1.74 1.05
N GLY A 7 5.37 2.96 0.66
CA GLY A 7 4.31 3.75 1.26
C GLY A 7 3.39 4.28 0.16
N ILE A 8 2.08 4.32 0.45
CA ILE A 8 1.06 4.82 -0.49
C ILE A 8 0.45 6.11 0.05
N ILE A 9 0.37 7.14 -0.79
CA ILE A 9 -0.33 8.39 -0.49
C ILE A 9 -1.50 8.51 -1.47
N GLY A 10 -2.73 8.53 -0.94
CA GLY A 10 -3.95 8.53 -1.74
C GLY A 10 -4.42 7.12 -2.09
N PRO A 11 -5.07 6.41 -1.15
CA PRO A 11 -5.60 5.06 -1.37
C PRO A 11 -6.84 5.08 -2.28
N GLY A 12 -6.61 5.13 -3.60
CA GLY A 12 -7.64 5.00 -4.64
C GLY A 12 -7.57 3.66 -5.39
N SER A 13 -8.41 3.49 -6.41
CA SER A 13 -8.49 2.25 -7.19
C SER A 13 -7.16 1.80 -7.81
N ILE A 14 -6.36 2.73 -8.33
CA ILE A 14 -5.04 2.43 -8.88
C ILE A 14 -4.07 1.97 -7.77
N ALA A 15 -4.13 2.62 -6.60
CA ALA A 15 -3.29 2.23 -5.47
C ALA A 15 -3.60 0.80 -4.99
N THR A 16 -4.84 0.35 -5.11
CA THR A 16 -5.23 -1.03 -4.77
C THR A 16 -4.58 -2.03 -5.72
N GLY A 17 -4.60 -1.78 -7.04
CA GLY A 17 -3.91 -2.63 -8.02
C GLY A 17 -2.39 -2.65 -7.81
N PHE A 18 -1.81 -1.50 -7.44
CA PHE A 18 -0.39 -1.42 -7.08
C PHE A 18 -0.07 -2.22 -5.81
N ALA A 19 -0.86 -2.09 -4.75
CA ALA A 19 -0.68 -2.84 -3.50
C ALA A 19 -0.72 -4.35 -3.72
N HIS A 20 -1.66 -4.83 -4.54
CA HIS A 20 -1.73 -6.24 -4.96
C HIS A 20 -0.44 -6.69 -5.68
N SER A 21 0.12 -5.83 -6.53
CA SER A 21 1.39 -6.13 -7.22
C SER A 21 2.58 -6.18 -6.25
N VAL A 22 2.60 -5.29 -5.25
CA VAL A 22 3.62 -5.26 -4.19
C VAL A 22 3.57 -6.51 -3.32
N GLU A 23 2.38 -6.97 -2.95
CA GLU A 23 2.17 -8.18 -2.14
C GLU A 23 2.76 -9.43 -2.81
N HIS A 24 2.62 -9.55 -4.12
CA HIS A 24 3.17 -10.67 -4.90
C HIS A 24 4.62 -10.46 -5.36
N CYS A 25 5.26 -9.34 -5.02
CA CYS A 25 6.65 -9.07 -5.36
C CYS A 25 7.59 -9.56 -4.24
N GLN A 26 8.46 -10.51 -4.59
CA GLN A 26 9.32 -11.24 -3.63
C GLN A 26 10.22 -10.34 -2.76
N ASN A 27 10.62 -9.17 -3.28
CA ASN A 27 11.53 -8.23 -2.63
C ASN A 27 10.84 -6.92 -2.21
N SER A 28 9.52 -6.92 -2.06
CA SER A 28 8.78 -5.72 -1.65
C SER A 28 7.87 -5.97 -0.45
N GLU A 29 7.58 -4.91 0.29
CA GLU A 29 6.65 -4.90 1.41
C GLU A 29 5.97 -3.52 1.50
N LEU A 30 4.64 -3.51 1.57
CA LEU A 30 3.90 -2.27 1.82
C LEU A 30 3.85 -2.02 3.33
N THR A 31 4.45 -0.93 3.80
CA THR A 31 4.61 -0.65 5.24
C THR A 31 3.82 0.56 5.73
N GLY A 32 3.13 1.28 4.84
CA GLY A 32 2.34 2.44 5.24
C GLY A 32 1.38 2.96 4.18
N VAL A 33 0.31 3.57 4.64
CA VAL A 33 -0.67 4.27 3.80
C VAL A 33 -1.10 5.58 4.46
N PHE A 34 -1.26 6.62 3.65
CA PHE A 34 -1.81 7.90 4.06
C PHE A 34 -2.97 8.29 3.14
N GLY A 35 -4.08 8.73 3.74
CA GLY A 35 -5.24 9.23 3.02
C GLY A 35 -5.80 10.50 3.68
N ARG A 36 -6.68 11.21 2.96
CA ARG A 36 -7.34 12.43 3.46
C ARG A 36 -8.15 12.20 4.73
N THR A 37 -8.69 10.99 4.90
CA THR A 37 -9.42 10.60 6.09
C THR A 37 -8.85 9.29 6.62
N LYS A 38 -8.90 9.13 7.94
CA LYS A 38 -8.39 7.94 8.62
C LYS A 38 -9.17 6.69 8.20
N GLU A 39 -10.47 6.84 7.97
CA GLU A 39 -11.35 5.76 7.52
C GLU A 39 -10.88 5.21 6.18
N LYS A 40 -10.61 6.07 5.19
CA LYS A 40 -10.14 5.62 3.86
C LYS A 40 -8.76 4.97 3.90
N ALA A 41 -7.85 5.49 4.74
CA ALA A 41 -6.55 4.87 4.94
C ALA A 41 -6.66 3.49 5.59
N ASN A 42 -7.53 3.36 6.60
CA ASN A 42 -7.79 2.10 7.27
C ASN A 42 -8.51 1.10 6.37
N ASP A 43 -9.50 1.53 5.59
CA ASP A 43 -10.22 0.66 4.67
C ASP A 43 -9.32 0.08 3.58
N PHE A 44 -8.31 0.85 3.16
CA PHE A 44 -7.30 0.38 2.22
C PHE A 44 -6.28 -0.58 2.84
N ALA A 45 -5.99 -0.42 4.14
CA ALA A 45 -5.01 -1.23 4.87
C ALA A 45 -5.59 -2.54 5.43
N LYS A 46 -6.87 -2.82 5.21
CA LYS A 46 -7.51 -4.10 5.54
C LYS A 46 -7.05 -5.20 4.59
#